data_AF-A0A928JFY2-F1
#
_entry.id   AF-A0A928JFY2-F1
#
_cell.length_a   1.000
_cell.length_b   1.000
_cell.length_c   1.000
_cell.angle_alpha   90.00
_cell.angle_beta   90.00
_cell.angle_gamma   90.00
#
_symmetry.space_group_name_H-M   'P 1'
#
loop_
_entity.id
_entity.type
_entity.pdbx_description
1 polymer ?
#
loop_
_entity_poly.entity_id
_entity_poly.type
_entity_poly.pdbx_seq_one_letter_code
_entity_poly.pdbx_strand_id
1 'polypeptide(L)'
;MTVGELCAVCRNWFVKESVRGRFSVCGGVLGEVPGAEPGQYIRVIGSTGSDGVYRYPAVGLRDEVFEGAVWLMAPPPGFVALAREIDAWEKAARGSLEKAVENAGSGFRSESFGGYEYVRGDAGDAPFDWRDERLGFSARLRAYRKV
;
A
#
# COMPACT_ATOMS: atom_id res chain seq x y z
N MET A 1 -0.42 -4.83 1.47
CA MET A 1 -0.72 -3.39 1.56
C MET A 1 0.01 -2.60 0.50
N THR A 2 -0.67 -1.64 -0.11
CA THR A 2 -0.17 -0.78 -1.18
C THR A 2 0.56 0.45 -0.63
N VAL A 3 1.39 1.09 -1.48
CA VAL A 3 2.05 2.37 -1.16
C VAL A 3 1.03 3.46 -0.84
N GLY A 4 -0.11 3.49 -1.54
CA GLY A 4 -1.15 4.48 -1.30
C GLY A 4 -1.79 4.37 0.08
N GLU A 5 -2.07 3.15 0.54
CA GLU A 5 -2.62 2.90 1.88
C GLU A 5 -1.65 3.36 2.98
N LEU A 6 -0.36 3.04 2.83
CA LEU A 6 0.65 3.50 3.80
C LEU A 6 0.83 5.02 3.78
N CYS A 7 0.78 5.66 2.61
CA CYS A 7 0.81 7.11 2.53
C CYS A 7 -0.35 7.75 3.29
N ALA A 8 -1.56 7.16 3.21
CA ALA A 8 -2.72 7.62 3.97
C ALA A 8 -2.50 7.46 5.49
N VAL A 9 -1.98 6.32 5.94
CA VAL A 9 -1.67 6.07 7.37
C VAL A 9 -0.62 7.07 7.89
N CYS A 10 0.45 7.29 7.13
CA CYS A 10 1.50 8.24 7.47
C CYS A 10 1.07 9.71 7.28
N ARG A 11 -0.10 9.96 6.67
CA ARG A 11 -0.55 11.29 6.22
C ARG A 11 0.53 12.00 5.39
N ASN A 12 1.32 11.23 4.65
CA ASN A 12 2.45 11.71 3.88
C ASN A 12 2.44 11.09 2.49
N TRP A 13 2.23 11.93 1.48
CA TRP A 13 2.18 11.53 0.08
C TRP A 13 3.49 11.79 -0.66
N PHE A 14 4.53 12.29 0.03
CA PHE A 14 5.85 12.57 -0.56
C PHE A 14 5.77 13.36 -1.87
N VAL A 15 4.89 14.37 -1.89
CA VAL A 15 4.60 15.18 -3.09
C VAL A 15 5.83 16.00 -3.43
N LYS A 16 6.36 15.80 -4.64
CA LYS A 16 7.40 16.65 -5.24
C LYS A 16 6.77 17.81 -5.99
N GLU A 17 5.75 17.50 -6.78
CA GLU A 17 5.05 18.46 -7.63
C GLU A 17 3.59 18.04 -7.81
N SER A 18 2.71 19.01 -8.09
CA SER A 18 1.30 18.77 -8.37
C SER A 18 0.90 19.43 -9.68
N VAL A 19 0.43 18.63 -10.62
CA VAL A 19 -0.14 19.09 -11.89
C VAL A 19 -1.66 19.15 -11.74
N ARG A 20 -2.26 20.30 -12.00
CA ARG A 20 -3.73 20.46 -12.00
C ARG A 20 -4.23 20.68 -13.42
N GLY A 21 -5.43 20.21 -13.71
CA GLY A 21 -6.12 20.48 -14.96
C GLY A 21 -6.99 19.32 -15.40
N ARG A 22 -7.22 19.28 -16.71
CA ARG A 22 -8.02 18.27 -17.38
C ARG A 22 -7.17 17.08 -17.78
N PHE A 23 -7.53 15.90 -17.29
CA PHE A 23 -6.86 14.65 -17.62
C PHE A 23 -7.81 13.72 -18.37
N SER A 24 -7.24 12.91 -19.25
CA SER A 24 -7.97 11.90 -20.04
C SER A 24 -7.38 10.53 -19.76
N VAL A 25 -8.24 9.56 -19.53
CA VAL A 25 -7.91 8.14 -19.51
C VAL A 25 -8.54 7.51 -20.75
N CYS A 26 -7.73 6.90 -21.60
CA CYS A 26 -8.17 6.24 -22.83
C CYS A 26 -7.54 4.85 -22.92
N GLY A 27 -8.34 3.82 -23.22
CA GLY A 27 -7.86 2.44 -23.27
C GLY A 27 -7.30 1.95 -21.92
N GLY A 28 -7.79 2.53 -20.82
CA GLY A 28 -7.37 2.29 -19.45
C GLY A 28 -5.99 2.84 -19.10
N VAL A 29 -5.43 3.74 -19.90
CA VAL A 29 -4.14 4.38 -19.67
C VAL A 29 -4.35 5.87 -19.42
N LEU A 30 -3.76 6.39 -18.34
CA LEU A 30 -3.73 7.83 -18.09
C LEU A 30 -2.88 8.51 -19.18
N GLY A 31 -3.41 9.59 -19.76
CA GLY A 31 -2.68 10.43 -20.71
C GLY A 31 -1.40 11.03 -20.10
N GLU A 32 -0.63 11.72 -20.94
CA GLU A 32 0.63 12.31 -20.53
C GLU A 32 0.46 13.28 -19.36
N VAL A 33 1.30 13.13 -18.34
CA VAL A 33 1.35 14.03 -17.20
C VAL A 33 2.68 14.79 -17.25
N PRO A 34 2.66 16.13 -17.42
CA PRO A 34 3.86 16.94 -17.43
C PRO A 34 4.77 16.67 -16.22
N GLY A 35 6.05 16.43 -16.47
CA GLY A 35 7.06 16.17 -15.43
C GLY A 35 7.03 14.76 -14.82
N ALA A 36 6.09 13.89 -15.19
CA ALA A 36 6.06 12.51 -14.70
C ALA A 36 7.13 11.66 -15.38
N GLU A 37 7.92 10.94 -14.58
CA GLU A 37 8.95 10.03 -15.07
C GLU A 37 8.43 8.57 -15.11
N PRO A 38 8.82 7.75 -16.10
CA PRO A 38 8.47 6.33 -16.11
C PRO A 38 8.87 5.61 -14.82
N GLY A 39 7.94 4.85 -14.25
CA GLY A 39 8.12 4.11 -12.99
C GLY A 39 7.89 4.96 -11.73
N GLN A 40 7.73 6.28 -11.85
CA GLN A 40 7.45 7.15 -10.71
C GLN A 40 6.07 6.86 -10.11
N TYR A 41 5.94 7.01 -8.79
CA TYR A 41 4.63 6.98 -8.15
C TYR A 41 3.88 8.28 -8.42
N ILE A 42 2.62 8.16 -8.82
CA ILE A 42 1.72 9.29 -9.00
C ILE A 42 0.44 9.07 -8.20
N ARG A 43 -0.19 10.16 -7.75
CA ARG A 43 -1.52 10.13 -7.15
C ARG A 43 -2.50 10.89 -8.02
N VAL A 44 -3.55 10.21 -8.46
CA VAL A 44 -4.68 10.81 -9.17
C VAL A 44 -5.73 11.25 -8.17
N ILE A 45 -6.27 12.46 -8.36
CA ILE A 45 -7.27 13.09 -7.49
C ILE A 45 -8.32 13.80 -8.34
N GLY A 46 -9.60 13.60 -8.02
CA GLY A 46 -10.73 14.25 -8.69
C GLY A 46 -11.31 13.45 -9.85
N SER A 47 -10.83 12.23 -10.07
CA SER A 47 -11.45 11.24 -10.95
C SER A 47 -12.57 10.49 -10.22
N THR A 48 -13.58 10.01 -10.96
CA THR A 48 -14.67 9.22 -10.37
C THR A 48 -14.30 7.76 -10.18
N GLY A 49 -13.48 7.19 -11.06
CA GLY A 49 -13.15 5.76 -11.07
C GLY A 49 -11.67 5.43 -10.93
N SER A 50 -10.80 6.43 -11.02
CA SER A 50 -9.35 6.30 -11.17
C SER A 50 -8.57 7.04 -10.07
N ASP A 51 -9.25 7.46 -8.99
CA ASP A 51 -8.61 8.09 -7.84
C ASP A 51 -7.79 7.06 -7.05
N GLY A 52 -6.51 7.39 -6.79
CA GLY A 52 -5.61 6.44 -6.16
C GLY A 52 -4.13 6.73 -6.42
N VAL A 53 -3.27 5.81 -5.97
CA VAL A 53 -1.83 5.86 -6.19
C VAL A 53 -1.43 4.78 -7.20
N TYR A 54 -0.70 5.18 -8.23
CA TYR A 54 -0.29 4.33 -9.36
C TYR A 54 1.19 4.52 -9.65
N ARG A 55 1.75 3.63 -10.47
CA ARG A 55 3.03 3.87 -11.14
C ARG A 55 2.76 4.46 -12.51
N TYR A 56 3.55 5.44 -12.93
CA TYR A 56 3.46 6.02 -14.26
C TYR A 56 4.20 5.16 -15.31
N PRO A 57 3.66 4.93 -16.52
CA PRO A 57 2.29 5.26 -16.94
C PRO A 57 1.26 4.44 -16.16
N ALA A 58 0.19 5.09 -15.69
CA ALA A 58 -0.87 4.43 -14.95
C ALA A 58 -1.78 3.66 -15.92
N VAL A 59 -1.94 2.36 -15.66
CA VAL A 59 -2.69 1.44 -16.51
C VAL A 59 -3.79 0.74 -15.71
N GLY A 60 -4.78 0.16 -16.39
CA GLY A 60 -5.93 -0.49 -15.77
C GLY A 60 -6.93 0.49 -15.15
N LEU A 61 -6.90 1.74 -15.61
CA LEU A 61 -7.84 2.79 -15.21
C LEU A 61 -9.16 2.69 -15.98
N ARG A 62 -10.18 3.40 -15.53
CA ARG A 62 -11.46 3.50 -16.26
C ARG A 62 -11.38 4.64 -17.26
N ASP A 63 -11.80 4.38 -18.50
CA ASP A 63 -11.89 5.42 -19.52
C ASP A 63 -12.83 6.55 -19.08
N GLU A 64 -12.27 7.74 -18.97
CA GLU A 64 -12.97 8.94 -18.53
C GLU A 64 -12.15 10.21 -18.84
N VAL A 65 -12.81 11.36 -18.78
CA VAL A 65 -12.15 12.67 -18.79
C VAL A 65 -12.59 13.41 -17.54
N PHE A 66 -11.64 13.90 -16.76
CA PHE A 66 -11.92 14.53 -15.47
C PHE A 66 -11.10 15.80 -15.27
N GLU A 67 -11.64 16.71 -14.46
CA GLU A 67 -10.93 17.89 -13.96
C GLU A 67 -10.42 17.59 -12.55
N GLY A 68 -9.10 17.67 -12.35
CA GLY A 68 -8.51 17.22 -11.11
C GLY A 68 -7.04 17.58 -10.95
N ALA A 69 -6.32 16.74 -10.24
CA ALA A 69 -4.90 16.88 -10.02
C ALA A 69 -4.18 15.54 -10.07
N VAL A 70 -2.96 15.54 -10.62
CA VAL A 70 -2.00 14.45 -10.51
C VAL A 70 -0.82 14.94 -9.68
N TRP A 71 -0.55 14.26 -8.56
CA TRP A 71 0.61 14.55 -7.73
C TRP A 71 1.75 13.62 -8.09
N LEU A 72 2.89 14.21 -8.45
CA LEU A 72 4.13 13.49 -8.70
C LEU A 72 4.80 13.18 -7.36
N MET A 73 4.89 11.90 -7.01
CA MET A 73 5.37 11.44 -5.71
C MET A 73 6.82 10.98 -5.80
N ALA A 74 7.57 11.19 -4.72
CA ALA A 74 8.94 10.71 -4.55
C ALA A 74 9.10 9.99 -3.19
N PRO A 75 8.40 8.86 -2.96
CA PRO A 75 8.54 8.12 -1.71
C PRO A 75 9.98 7.60 -1.56
N PRO A 76 10.60 7.71 -0.37
CA PRO A 76 11.93 7.16 -0.14
C PRO A 76 12.00 5.65 -0.42
N PRO A 77 13.13 5.12 -0.93
CA PRO A 77 13.27 3.68 -1.19
C PRO A 77 12.97 2.80 0.03
N GLY A 78 13.38 3.25 1.23
CA GLY A 78 13.09 2.54 2.48
C GLY A 78 11.60 2.44 2.81
N PHE A 79 10.81 3.46 2.45
CA PHE A 79 9.36 3.43 2.61
C PHE A 79 8.70 2.45 1.63
N VAL A 80 9.15 2.43 0.38
CA VAL A 80 8.66 1.48 -0.63
C VAL A 80 9.04 0.04 -0.27
N ALA A 81 10.24 -0.17 0.28
CA ALA A 81 10.68 -1.48 0.78
C ALA A 81 9.80 -1.94 1.94
N LEU A 82 9.54 -1.06 2.91
CA LEU A 82 8.65 -1.32 4.03
C LEU A 82 7.22 -1.66 3.56
N ALA A 83 6.71 -0.98 2.53
CA ALA A 83 5.41 -1.31 1.93
C ALA A 83 5.36 -2.74 1.39
N ARG A 84 6.40 -3.16 0.67
CA ARG A 84 6.53 -4.53 0.14
C ARG A 84 6.66 -5.56 1.26
N GLU A 85 7.40 -5.23 2.31
CA GLU A 85 7.59 -6.10 3.47
C GLU A 85 6.27 -6.36 4.20
N ILE A 86 5.48 -5.30 4.44
CA ILE A 86 4.15 -5.44 5.06
C ILE A 86 3.19 -6.19 4.13
N ASP A 87 3.22 -5.94 2.82
CA ASP A 87 2.41 -6.70 1.85
C ASP A 87 2.75 -8.20 1.83
N ALA A 88 4.03 -8.55 1.86
CA ALA A 88 4.48 -9.93 1.94
C ALA A 88 4.05 -10.58 3.26
N TRP A 89 4.14 -9.83 4.37
CA TRP A 89 3.68 -10.28 5.67
C TRP A 89 2.19 -10.57 5.70
N GLU A 90 1.34 -9.64 5.21
CA GLU A 90 -0.12 -9.82 5.18
C GLU A 90 -0.52 -11.04 4.34
N LYS A 91 0.12 -11.24 3.18
CA LYS A 91 -0.11 -12.41 2.33
C LYS A 91 0.27 -13.71 3.03
N ALA A 92 1.41 -13.73 3.72
CA ALA A 92 1.85 -14.90 4.48
C ALA A 92 0.91 -15.20 5.65
N ALA A 93 0.54 -14.18 6.43
CA ALA A 93 -0.41 -14.31 7.55
C ALA A 93 -1.76 -14.87 7.08
N ARG A 94 -2.29 -14.37 5.96
CA ARG A 94 -3.52 -14.89 5.36
C ARG A 94 -3.39 -16.35 4.91
N GLY A 95 -2.28 -16.72 4.26
CA GLY A 95 -2.04 -18.10 3.86
C GLY A 95 -1.91 -19.07 5.04
N SER A 96 -1.32 -18.63 6.15
CA SER A 96 -1.27 -19.42 7.39
C SER A 96 -2.64 -19.58 8.04
N LEU A 97 -3.49 -18.55 7.99
CA LEU A 97 -4.87 -18.64 8.46
C LEU A 97 -5.70 -19.61 7.60
N GLU A 98 -5.62 -19.50 6.28
CA GLU A 98 -6.29 -20.43 5.34
C GLU A 98 -5.90 -21.88 5.63
N LYS A 99 -4.60 -22.15 5.81
CA LYS A 99 -4.10 -23.48 6.20
C LYS A 99 -4.59 -23.91 7.59
N ALA A 100 -4.71 -23.01 8.56
CA ALA A 100 -5.19 -23.35 9.90
C ALA A 100 -6.68 -23.69 9.91
N VAL A 101 -7.49 -23.01 9.08
CA VAL A 101 -8.91 -23.32 8.88
C VAL A 101 -9.08 -24.66 8.15
N GLU A 102 -8.25 -24.93 7.15
CA GLU A 102 -8.22 -26.23 6.47
C GLU A 102 -7.80 -27.37 7.41
N ASN A 103 -6.87 -27.11 8.33
CA ASN A 103 -6.36 -28.07 9.32
C ASN A 103 -7.04 -27.94 10.70
N ALA A 104 -8.34 -27.59 10.75
CA ALA A 104 -9.12 -27.37 11.98
C ALA A 104 -9.32 -28.61 12.91
N GLY A 105 -8.34 -29.53 12.93
CA GLY A 105 -8.15 -30.58 13.94
C GLY A 105 -6.75 -30.62 14.56
N SER A 106 -5.80 -29.75 14.20
CA SER A 106 -4.44 -29.75 14.78
C SER A 106 -4.14 -28.50 15.60
N GLY A 107 -3.91 -28.70 16.90
CA GLY A 107 -3.60 -27.65 17.86
C GLY A 107 -2.30 -26.91 17.53
N PHE A 108 -2.33 -25.62 17.87
CA PHE A 108 -1.22 -24.69 18.11
C PHE A 108 0.16 -25.06 17.53
N ARG A 109 0.58 -24.32 16.50
CA ARG A 109 1.98 -24.24 16.07
C ARG A 109 2.48 -22.81 16.19
N SER A 110 3.43 -22.58 17.10
CA SER A 110 4.33 -21.43 17.03
C SER A 110 5.26 -21.65 15.84
N GLU A 111 5.17 -20.78 14.84
CA GLU A 111 6.08 -20.79 13.70
C GLU A 111 6.75 -19.43 13.59
N SER A 112 8.09 -19.43 13.55
CA SER A 112 8.89 -18.28 13.15
C SER A 112 8.77 -18.11 11.64
N PHE A 113 8.29 -16.96 11.17
CA PHE A 113 8.20 -16.68 9.73
C PHE A 113 9.09 -15.49 9.36
N GLY A 114 10.08 -15.73 8.51
CA GLY A 114 10.94 -14.67 7.96
C GLY A 114 11.84 -13.94 8.97
N GLY A 115 12.16 -14.55 10.12
CA GLY A 115 12.96 -13.92 11.18
C GLY A 115 12.16 -13.12 12.20
N TYR A 116 10.84 -13.13 12.11
CA TYR A 116 9.94 -12.51 13.07
C TYR A 116 9.28 -13.59 13.95
N GLU A 117 9.35 -13.41 15.27
CA GLU A 117 8.66 -14.25 16.25
C GLU A 117 7.23 -13.73 16.45
N TYR A 118 6.24 -14.60 16.28
CA TYR A 118 4.83 -14.29 16.54
C TYR A 118 4.32 -15.18 17.67
N VAL A 119 3.69 -14.57 18.67
CA VAL A 119 2.90 -15.29 19.67
C VAL A 119 1.45 -15.23 19.21
N ARG A 120 0.86 -16.38 18.85
CA ARG A 120 -0.59 -16.50 18.69
C ARG A 120 -1.21 -16.26 20.06
N GLY A 121 -1.88 -15.12 20.25
CA GLY A 121 -2.83 -14.95 21.35
C GLY A 121 -3.97 -15.95 21.19
N ASP A 122 -4.49 -16.49 22.29
CA ASP A 122 -5.50 -17.54 22.33
C ASP A 122 -6.58 -17.39 21.26
N ALA A 123 -7.05 -18.54 20.75
CA ALA A 123 -8.17 -18.65 19.83
C ALA A 123 -9.39 -17.91 20.40
N GLY A 124 -9.51 -16.62 20.07
CA GLY A 124 -10.33 -15.71 20.85
C GLY A 124 -10.36 -14.29 20.30
N ASP A 125 -9.27 -13.51 20.35
CA ASP A 125 -9.50 -12.04 20.41
C ASP A 125 -8.45 -11.09 19.81
N ALA A 126 -7.63 -11.50 18.84
CA ALA A 126 -6.90 -10.50 18.04
C ALA A 126 -6.75 -10.94 16.57
N PRO A 127 -7.38 -10.25 15.61
CA PRO A 127 -7.10 -10.47 14.20
C PRO A 127 -5.62 -10.15 13.90
N PHE A 128 -5.05 -10.84 12.91
CA PHE A 128 -3.73 -10.54 12.36
C PHE A 128 -3.68 -9.09 11.84
N ASP A 129 -3.21 -8.15 12.65
CA ASP A 129 -3.04 -6.74 12.27
C ASP A 129 -1.57 -6.38 12.22
N TRP A 130 -1.09 -5.93 11.06
CA TRP A 130 0.28 -5.47 10.86
C TRP A 130 0.63 -4.28 11.76
N ARG A 131 -0.40 -3.56 12.25
CA ARG A 131 -0.25 -2.43 13.17
C ARG A 131 0.15 -2.84 14.58
N ASP A 132 0.08 -4.13 14.93
CA ASP A 132 0.55 -4.64 16.22
C ASP A 132 1.98 -4.14 16.48
N GLU A 133 2.15 -3.43 17.59
CA GLU A 133 3.40 -2.81 17.96
C GLU A 133 4.54 -3.82 18.13
N ARG A 134 4.22 -5.09 18.43
CA ARG A 134 5.18 -6.20 18.54
C ARG A 134 5.89 -6.51 17.22
N LEU A 135 5.29 -6.15 16.09
CA LEU A 135 5.85 -6.39 14.75
C LEU A 135 6.83 -5.29 14.32
N GLY A 136 6.89 -4.17 15.05
CA GLY A 136 7.82 -3.07 14.78
C GLY A 136 7.53 -2.23 13.53
N PHE A 137 6.57 -2.63 12.67
CA PHE A 137 6.19 -1.88 11.46
C PHE A 137 5.68 -0.48 11.79
N SER A 138 4.80 -0.36 12.80
CA SER A 138 4.26 0.92 13.27
C SER A 138 5.38 1.87 13.73
N ALA A 139 6.40 1.37 14.43
CA ALA A 139 7.55 2.17 14.87
C ALA A 139 8.39 2.68 13.68
N ARG A 140 8.64 1.82 12.68
CA ARG A 140 9.36 2.19 11.46
C ARG A 140 8.60 3.21 10.61
N LEU A 141 7.27 3.12 10.54
CA LEU A 141 6.43 4.08 9.82
C LEU A 141 6.36 5.46 10.47
N ARG A 142 6.57 5.58 11.79
CA ARG A 142 6.58 6.87 12.49
C ARG A 142 7.62 7.83 11.92
N ALA A 143 8.77 7.33 11.46
CA ALA A 143 9.83 8.13 10.83
C ALA A 143 9.37 8.82 9.53
N TYR A 144 8.35 8.30 8.87
CA TYR A 144 7.82 8.81 7.60
C TYR A 144 6.54 9.63 7.76
N ARG A 145 6.01 9.72 8.98
CA ARG A 145 4.75 10.42 9.26
C ARG A 145 4.95 11.92 9.12
N LYS A 146 4.04 12.58 8.39
CA LYS A 146 4.01 14.05 8.37
C LYS A 146 3.32 14.54 9.65
N VAL A 147 4.02 15.40 10.39
CA VAL A 147 3.54 16.06 11.61
C VAL A 147 2.70 17.27 11.23
#